data_AF-A0AAV3PDU3-F1
#
_entry.id   AF-A0AAV3PDU3-F1
#
_cell.length_a   1.000
_cell.length_b   1.000
_cell.length_c   1.000
_cell.angle_alpha   90.00
_cell.angle_beta   90.00
_cell.angle_gamma   90.00
#
_symmetry.space_group_name_H-M   'P 1'
#
loop_
_entity.id
_entity.type
_entity.pdbx_description
1 polymer ?
#
loop_
_entity_poly.entity_id
_entity_poly.type
_entity_poly.pdbx_seq_one_letter_code
_entity_poly.pdbx_strand_id
1 'polypeptide(L)'
;MSSLVTEEMRAKATELYTGDEICQEKSKFLLTEMGLPNGLLPLENIEECGYVESTGFVWLKQKKKKEHKFEKIGKFCQYAPEITAIIEKNRIKKLTGVKVKELLMWVSISDICIDDPASGKITFKTPTGLFRTFPVSAFQLDVPEKKKEVEVKKDVGADAVKTPSKADATEKNHADSNGVKTPSMATETLKNHADANGVKTSSMETETMKKDANANGVKAPSAAVAEVKKVAEAMQME
;
A
#
# COMPACT_ATOMS: atom_id res chain seq x y z
N MET A 1 -24.38 -8.17 10.72
CA MET A 1 -22.97 -7.98 11.11
C MET A 1 -22.90 -6.64 11.80
N SER A 2 -22.54 -6.61 13.08
CA SER A 2 -22.28 -5.37 13.81
C SER A 2 -21.04 -4.69 13.22
N SER A 3 -21.07 -3.37 13.12
CA SER A 3 -19.88 -2.57 12.77
C SER A 3 -18.84 -2.74 13.87
N LEU A 4 -17.57 -2.92 13.50
CA LEU A 4 -16.45 -2.92 14.44
C LEU A 4 -16.13 -1.50 14.93
N VAL A 5 -16.61 -0.48 14.20
CA VAL A 5 -16.45 0.94 14.55
C VAL A 5 -17.65 1.40 15.36
N THR A 6 -17.42 1.64 16.66
CA THR A 6 -18.44 2.11 17.60
C THR A 6 -18.46 3.64 17.70
N GLU A 7 -19.53 4.20 18.26
CA GLU A 7 -19.61 5.64 18.58
C GLU A 7 -18.49 6.09 19.51
N GLU A 8 -18.06 5.23 20.45
CA GLU A 8 -16.93 5.54 21.33
C GLU A 8 -15.62 5.71 20.55
N MET A 9 -15.41 4.90 19.52
CA MET A 9 -14.22 5.00 18.66
C MET A 9 -14.27 6.27 17.81
N ARG A 10 -15.45 6.64 17.30
CA ARG A 10 -15.67 7.91 16.60
C ARG A 10 -15.43 9.11 17.51
N ALA A 11 -15.87 9.05 18.77
CA ALA A 11 -15.65 10.10 19.75
C ALA A 11 -14.17 10.29 20.15
N LYS A 12 -13.36 9.22 20.04
CA LYS A 12 -11.91 9.26 20.30
C LYS A 12 -11.08 9.60 19.06
N ALA A 13 -11.71 9.75 17.90
CA ALA A 13 -11.01 10.08 16.66
C ALA A 13 -10.33 11.44 16.79
N THR A 14 -9.03 11.49 16.51
CA THR A 14 -8.31 12.76 16.35
C THR A 14 -8.71 13.39 15.01
N GLU A 15 -8.96 12.56 14.02
CA GLU A 15 -9.48 12.95 12.72
C GLU A 15 -10.66 12.07 12.34
N LEU A 16 -11.76 12.69 11.92
CA LEU A 16 -12.95 12.01 11.40
C LEU A 16 -13.48 12.81 10.22
N TYR A 17 -13.52 12.18 9.06
CA TYR A 17 -13.98 12.77 7.82
C TYR A 17 -15.16 11.99 7.27
N THR A 18 -16.08 12.70 6.61
CA THR A 18 -17.25 12.12 5.96
C THR A 18 -17.34 12.58 4.51
N GLY A 19 -17.76 11.69 3.63
CA GLY A 19 -17.87 11.96 2.19
C GLY A 19 -16.68 11.46 1.36
N ASP A 20 -16.97 11.09 0.13
CA ASP A 20 -16.06 10.28 -0.70
C ASP A 20 -14.75 11.00 -1.02
N GLU A 21 -14.83 12.24 -1.53
CA GLU A 21 -13.67 13.00 -2.00
C GLU A 21 -12.67 13.28 -0.87
N ILE A 22 -13.14 13.84 0.25
CA ILE A 22 -12.28 14.17 1.39
C ILE A 22 -11.69 12.91 2.03
N CYS A 23 -12.45 11.82 2.12
CA CYS A 23 -11.94 10.57 2.68
C CYS A 23 -10.86 9.95 1.78
N GLN A 24 -11.03 10.02 0.45
CA GLN A 24 -10.00 9.56 -0.48
C GLN A 24 -8.72 10.40 -0.36
N GLU A 25 -8.84 11.73 -0.28
CA GLU A 25 -7.69 12.62 -0.12
C GLU A 25 -6.94 12.35 1.18
N LYS A 26 -7.66 12.31 2.31
CA LYS A 26 -7.10 12.10 3.64
C LYS A 26 -6.48 10.71 3.81
N SER A 27 -7.10 9.67 3.23
CA SER A 27 -6.52 8.32 3.24
C SER A 27 -5.20 8.27 2.46
N LYS A 28 -5.13 8.90 1.28
CA LYS A 28 -3.89 8.96 0.48
C LYS A 28 -2.79 9.76 1.19
N PHE A 29 -3.17 10.87 1.82
CA PHE A 29 -2.27 11.70 2.61
C PHE A 29 -1.69 10.91 3.79
N LEU A 30 -2.54 10.27 4.60
CA LEU A 30 -2.12 9.47 5.74
C LEU A 30 -1.18 8.32 5.34
N LEU A 31 -1.48 7.61 4.24
CA LEU A 31 -0.56 6.59 3.71
C LEU A 31 0.81 7.19 3.39
N THR A 32 0.83 8.34 2.71
CA THR A 32 2.07 9.03 2.32
C THR A 32 2.88 9.48 3.54
N GLU A 33 2.23 10.12 4.52
CA GLU A 33 2.83 10.52 5.80
C GLU A 33 3.46 9.32 6.53
N MET A 34 2.73 8.20 6.52
CA MET A 34 3.18 6.96 7.13
C MET A 34 4.19 6.19 6.26
N GLY A 35 4.68 6.76 5.15
CA GLY A 35 5.72 6.15 4.30
C GLY A 35 5.24 4.93 3.52
N LEU A 36 3.93 4.84 3.27
CA LEU A 36 3.28 3.79 2.50
C LEU A 36 2.80 4.34 1.15
N PRO A 37 2.66 3.49 0.12
CA PRO A 37 2.21 3.93 -1.20
C PRO A 37 0.78 4.47 -1.17
N ASN A 38 0.56 5.64 -1.74
CA ASN A 38 -0.73 6.34 -1.75
C ASN A 38 -1.84 5.61 -2.55
N GLY A 39 -1.49 4.61 -3.35
CA GLY A 39 -2.41 3.78 -4.13
C GLY A 39 -2.74 2.42 -3.52
N LEU A 40 -2.31 2.12 -2.28
CA LEU A 40 -2.62 0.86 -1.61
C LEU A 40 -4.12 0.60 -1.46
N LEU A 41 -4.91 1.67 -1.33
CA LEU A 41 -6.34 1.62 -1.07
C LEU A 41 -7.09 2.36 -2.20
N PRO A 42 -7.43 1.68 -3.30
CA PRO A 42 -8.20 2.22 -4.42
C PRO A 42 -9.70 2.27 -4.07
N LEU A 43 -10.02 3.07 -3.05
CA LEU A 43 -11.33 3.18 -2.44
C LEU A 43 -12.28 4.04 -3.27
N GLU A 44 -13.58 3.89 -3.05
CA GLU A 44 -14.63 4.65 -3.75
C GLU A 44 -15.94 4.56 -2.98
N ASN A 45 -16.79 5.57 -3.12
CA ASN A 45 -18.07 5.64 -2.42
C ASN A 45 -17.88 5.54 -0.89
N ILE A 46 -16.85 6.21 -0.38
CA ILE A 46 -16.51 6.24 1.05
C ILE A 46 -17.52 7.12 1.78
N GLU A 47 -18.05 6.60 2.88
CA GLU A 47 -19.00 7.29 3.75
C GLU A 47 -18.27 8.02 4.87
N GLU A 48 -17.31 7.35 5.50
CA GLU A 48 -16.47 7.91 6.56
C GLU A 48 -15.09 7.26 6.58
N CYS A 49 -14.10 8.03 7.04
CA CYS A 49 -12.81 7.50 7.48
C CYS A 49 -12.40 8.22 8.77
N GLY A 50 -11.69 7.50 9.63
CA GLY A 50 -11.23 8.06 10.89
C GLY A 50 -9.88 7.53 11.33
N TYR A 51 -9.22 8.33 12.14
CA TYR A 51 -7.89 8.08 12.66
C TYR A 51 -7.79 8.51 14.13
N VAL A 52 -7.27 7.61 14.96
CA VAL A 52 -6.94 7.86 16.36
C VAL A 52 -5.42 7.90 16.47
N GLU A 53 -4.85 9.11 16.52
CA GLU A 53 -3.40 9.31 16.47
C GLU A 53 -2.68 8.58 17.61
N SER A 54 -3.24 8.62 18.82
CA SER A 54 -2.63 8.03 20.02
C SER A 54 -2.44 6.52 19.95
N THR A 55 -3.24 5.81 19.15
CA THR A 55 -3.18 4.34 19.03
C THR A 55 -2.75 3.87 17.64
N GLY A 56 -2.72 4.76 16.66
CA GLY A 56 -2.57 4.41 15.25
C GLY A 56 -3.82 3.75 14.66
N PHE A 57 -4.94 3.67 15.38
CA PHE A 57 -6.12 2.99 14.87
C PHE A 57 -6.78 3.78 13.74
N VAL A 58 -7.06 3.10 12.63
CA VAL A 58 -7.74 3.67 11.47
C VAL A 58 -8.94 2.82 11.07
N TRP A 59 -9.95 3.47 10.53
CA TRP A 59 -11.04 2.78 9.86
C TRP A 59 -11.52 3.53 8.62
N LEU A 60 -12.18 2.76 7.77
CA LEU A 60 -12.85 3.26 6.60
C LEU A 60 -14.16 2.52 6.37
N LYS A 61 -15.22 3.26 6.05
CA LYS A 61 -16.51 2.71 5.64
C LYS A 61 -16.86 3.17 4.24
N GLN A 62 -17.26 2.23 3.40
CA GLN A 62 -17.71 2.46 2.03
C GLN A 62 -19.04 1.74 1.81
N LYS A 63 -19.89 2.29 0.93
CA LYS A 63 -21.26 1.81 0.72
C LYS A 63 -21.36 0.32 0.37
N LYS A 64 -20.38 -0.18 -0.40
CA LYS A 64 -20.37 -1.55 -0.93
C LYS A 64 -18.95 -2.08 -0.97
N LYS A 65 -18.82 -3.41 -0.99
CA LYS A 65 -17.54 -4.05 -1.29
C LYS A 65 -17.03 -3.62 -2.67
N LYS A 66 -15.73 -3.49 -2.82
CA LYS A 66 -15.06 -3.15 -4.08
C LYS A 66 -14.02 -4.20 -4.43
N GLU A 67 -13.98 -4.59 -5.71
CA GLU A 67 -12.88 -5.39 -6.24
C GLU A 67 -11.98 -4.50 -7.09
N HIS A 68 -10.67 -4.71 -6.99
CA HIS A 68 -9.68 -3.97 -7.73
C HIS A 68 -8.57 -4.90 -8.21
N LYS A 69 -8.05 -4.66 -9.41
CA LYS A 69 -6.88 -5.35 -9.93
C LYS A 69 -5.71 -4.39 -9.99
N PHE A 70 -4.64 -4.72 -9.26
CA PHE A 70 -3.37 -4.02 -9.39
C PHE A 70 -2.67 -4.51 -10.66
N GLU A 71 -2.87 -3.80 -11.76
CA GLU A 71 -2.40 -4.22 -13.10
C GLU A 71 -0.91 -4.51 -13.14
N LYS A 72 -0.10 -3.68 -12.48
CA LYS A 72 1.37 -3.81 -12.41
C LYS A 72 1.85 -5.15 -11.82
N ILE A 73 1.02 -5.84 -11.02
CA ILE A 73 1.35 -7.13 -10.39
C ILE A 73 0.33 -8.24 -10.69
N GLY A 74 -0.71 -7.94 -11.48
CA GLY A 74 -1.76 -8.90 -11.86
C GLY A 74 -2.58 -9.47 -10.69
N LYS A 75 -2.62 -8.80 -9.53
CA LYS A 75 -3.34 -9.31 -8.33
C LYS A 75 -4.71 -8.68 -8.19
N PHE A 76 -5.72 -9.52 -7.98
CA PHE A 76 -7.08 -9.10 -7.62
C PHE A 76 -7.19 -8.97 -6.10
N CYS A 77 -7.76 -7.87 -5.66
CA CYS A 77 -8.03 -7.56 -4.26
C CYS A 77 -9.52 -7.24 -4.08
N GLN A 78 -10.06 -7.61 -2.93
CA GLN A 78 -11.40 -7.29 -2.49
C GLN A 78 -11.32 -6.50 -1.19
N TYR A 79 -12.02 -5.37 -1.19
CA TYR A 79 -12.14 -4.43 -0.09
C TYR A 79 -13.59 -4.49 0.42
N ALA A 80 -13.77 -4.83 1.69
CA ALA A 80 -15.07 -4.95 2.34
C ALA A 80 -15.70 -3.56 2.58
N PRO A 81 -17.00 -3.47 2.87
CA PRO A 81 -17.65 -2.21 3.24
C PRO A 81 -17.02 -1.52 4.45
N GLU A 82 -16.37 -2.29 5.33
CA GLU A 82 -15.66 -1.78 6.49
C GLU A 82 -14.25 -2.36 6.53
N ILE A 83 -13.27 -1.48 6.66
CA ILE A 83 -11.84 -1.79 6.76
C ILE A 83 -11.33 -1.15 8.04
N THR A 84 -10.58 -1.91 8.84
CA THR A 84 -9.92 -1.38 10.04
C THR A 84 -8.47 -1.85 10.08
N ALA A 85 -7.61 -1.06 10.71
CA ALA A 85 -6.22 -1.42 10.93
C ALA A 85 -5.57 -0.60 12.05
N ILE A 86 -4.34 -0.95 12.40
CA ILE A 86 -3.41 -0.09 13.13
C ILE A 86 -2.32 0.32 12.15
N ILE A 87 -2.18 1.63 11.92
CA ILE A 87 -1.13 2.18 11.06
C ILE A 87 0.03 2.70 11.91
N GLU A 88 1.24 2.34 11.49
CA GLU A 88 2.52 2.76 12.05
C GLU A 88 3.41 3.23 10.89
N LYS A 89 4.56 3.85 11.22
CA LYS A 89 5.52 4.23 10.18
C LYS A 89 5.92 3.00 9.36
N ASN A 90 5.70 3.08 8.06
CA ASN A 90 5.98 2.10 7.02
C ASN A 90 5.24 0.76 7.20
N ARG A 91 4.16 0.72 8.00
CA ARG A 91 3.49 -0.53 8.36
C ARG A 91 2.01 -0.37 8.66
N ILE A 92 1.22 -1.34 8.23
CA ILE A 92 -0.18 -1.54 8.60
C ILE A 92 -0.26 -2.91 9.28
N LYS A 93 -0.89 -2.97 10.45
CA LYS A 93 -1.10 -4.18 11.26
C LYS A 93 -2.57 -4.42 11.53
N LYS A 94 -2.91 -5.66 11.87
CA LYS A 94 -4.29 -6.08 12.21
C LYS A 94 -5.32 -5.62 11.17
N LEU A 95 -4.91 -5.63 9.90
CA LEU A 95 -5.75 -5.23 8.80
C LEU A 95 -6.95 -6.18 8.69
N THR A 96 -8.14 -5.60 8.59
CA THR A 96 -9.38 -6.32 8.33
C THR A 96 -10.03 -5.79 7.06
N GLY A 97 -10.97 -6.56 6.49
CA GLY A 97 -11.72 -6.11 5.32
C GLY A 97 -10.94 -6.13 3.99
N VAL A 98 -9.68 -6.56 3.97
CA VAL A 98 -8.89 -6.69 2.72
C VAL A 98 -8.56 -8.16 2.44
N LYS A 99 -8.91 -8.62 1.24
CA LYS A 99 -8.60 -9.96 0.75
C LYS A 99 -7.93 -9.89 -0.61
N VAL A 100 -7.07 -10.85 -0.91
CA VAL A 100 -6.44 -11.04 -2.22
C VAL A 100 -6.88 -12.37 -2.82
N LYS A 101 -7.02 -12.41 -4.14
CA LYS A 101 -7.32 -13.65 -4.84
C LYS A 101 -6.02 -14.42 -5.06
N GLU A 102 -5.91 -15.58 -4.43
CA GLU A 102 -4.83 -16.54 -4.65
C GLU A 102 -5.43 -17.82 -5.22
N LEU A 103 -5.00 -18.19 -6.44
CA LEU A 103 -5.56 -19.30 -7.20
C LEU A 103 -7.10 -19.19 -7.30
N LEU A 104 -7.82 -20.09 -6.63
CA LEU A 104 -9.28 -20.18 -6.65
C LEU A 104 -9.95 -19.60 -5.38
N MET A 105 -9.20 -19.07 -4.41
CA MET A 105 -9.74 -18.60 -3.13
C MET A 105 -9.35 -17.16 -2.78
N TRP A 106 -10.19 -16.53 -1.96
CA TRP A 106 -9.90 -15.22 -1.37
C TRP A 106 -9.20 -15.39 -0.02
N VAL A 107 -7.98 -14.87 0.10
CA VAL A 107 -7.15 -14.96 1.30
C VAL A 107 -7.05 -13.58 1.96
N SER A 108 -7.29 -13.50 3.27
CA SER A 108 -7.18 -12.25 4.02
C SER A 108 -5.73 -11.79 4.20
N ILE A 109 -5.51 -10.48 4.16
CA ILE A 109 -4.23 -9.84 4.53
C ILE A 109 -4.37 -9.28 5.94
N SER A 110 -3.39 -9.54 6.81
CA SER A 110 -3.35 -9.00 8.17
C SER A 110 -2.34 -7.88 8.35
N ASP A 111 -1.24 -7.91 7.60
CA ASP A 111 -0.15 -6.95 7.75
C ASP A 111 0.43 -6.54 6.40
N ILE A 112 0.85 -5.28 6.31
CA ILE A 112 1.56 -4.71 5.18
C ILE A 112 2.76 -3.96 5.73
N CYS A 113 3.96 -4.18 5.21
CA CYS A 113 5.16 -3.48 5.69
C CYS A 113 6.17 -3.18 4.59
N ILE A 114 6.92 -2.10 4.77
CA ILE A 114 8.14 -1.78 4.05
C ILE A 114 9.26 -1.87 5.08
N ASP A 115 9.94 -3.02 5.15
CA ASP A 115 10.96 -3.27 6.17
C ASP A 115 12.27 -2.52 5.88
N ASP A 116 12.63 -2.38 4.60
CA ASP A 116 13.73 -1.53 4.14
C ASP A 116 13.22 -0.55 3.06
N PRO A 117 13.08 0.75 3.37
CA PRO A 117 12.66 1.76 2.39
C PRO A 117 13.56 1.86 1.17
N ALA A 118 14.88 1.62 1.32
CA ALA A 118 15.82 1.69 0.21
C ALA A 118 15.63 0.54 -0.79
N SER A 119 15.06 -0.57 -0.35
CA SER A 119 14.78 -1.72 -1.22
C SER A 119 13.71 -1.45 -2.28
N GLY A 120 12.86 -0.42 -2.08
CA GLY A 120 11.72 -0.14 -2.96
C GLY A 120 10.67 -1.25 -2.96
N LYS A 121 10.62 -2.10 -1.92
CA LYS A 121 9.74 -3.26 -1.82
C LYS A 121 8.74 -3.12 -0.68
N ILE A 122 7.55 -3.65 -0.91
CA ILE A 122 6.46 -3.74 0.06
C ILE A 122 6.02 -5.19 0.21
N THR A 123 5.82 -5.63 1.45
CA THR A 123 5.48 -6.99 1.83
C THR A 123 4.09 -7.06 2.42
N PHE A 124 3.28 -8.00 1.95
CA PHE A 124 1.92 -8.29 2.43
C PHE A 124 1.94 -9.66 3.11
N LYS A 125 1.36 -9.74 4.31
CA LYS A 125 1.33 -10.96 5.13
C LYS A 125 -0.10 -11.41 5.39
N THR A 126 -0.31 -12.72 5.38
CA THR A 126 -1.57 -13.35 5.78
C THR A 126 -1.54 -13.67 7.27
N PRO A 127 -2.71 -13.86 7.92
CA PRO A 127 -2.78 -14.31 9.31
C PRO A 127 -2.05 -15.63 9.59
N THR A 128 -1.84 -16.45 8.55
CA THR A 128 -1.14 -17.74 8.63
C THR A 128 0.38 -17.64 8.49
N GLY A 129 0.93 -16.44 8.36
CA GLY A 129 2.37 -16.19 8.23
C GLY A 129 2.93 -16.29 6.82
N LEU A 130 2.10 -16.59 5.80
CA LEU A 130 2.53 -16.50 4.41
C LEU A 130 2.67 -15.03 4.01
N PHE A 131 3.66 -14.73 3.17
CA PHE A 131 3.86 -13.38 2.68
C PHE A 131 4.22 -13.33 1.20
N ARG A 132 3.96 -12.18 0.59
CA ARG A 132 4.37 -11.83 -0.77
C ARG A 132 4.96 -10.43 -0.78
N THR A 133 5.99 -10.24 -1.60
CA THR A 133 6.69 -8.97 -1.73
C THR A 133 6.61 -8.46 -3.16
N PHE A 134 6.36 -7.17 -3.31
CA PHE A 134 6.16 -6.51 -4.59
C PHE A 134 6.92 -5.17 -4.63
N PRO A 135 7.16 -4.59 -5.81
CA PRO A 135 7.67 -3.23 -5.91
C PRO A 135 6.68 -2.22 -5.35
N VAL A 136 7.16 -1.23 -4.59
CA VAL A 136 6.35 -0.10 -4.08
C VAL A 136 5.63 0.63 -5.22
N SER A 137 6.30 0.81 -6.36
CA SER A 137 5.76 1.47 -7.55
C SER A 137 4.52 0.78 -8.14
N ALA A 138 4.24 -0.47 -7.78
CA ALA A 138 3.02 -1.18 -8.16
C ALA A 138 1.76 -0.60 -7.50
N PHE A 139 1.93 0.09 -6.37
CA PHE A 139 0.86 0.64 -5.54
C PHE A 139 0.95 2.16 -5.42
N GLN A 140 1.79 2.80 -6.22
CA GLN A 140 1.88 4.26 -6.27
C GLN A 140 0.93 4.78 -7.34
N LEU A 141 0.10 5.75 -6.96
CA LEU A 141 -0.62 6.60 -7.90
C LEU A 141 0.30 7.74 -8.31
N ASP A 142 0.40 7.97 -9.62
CA ASP A 142 1.06 9.13 -10.16
C ASP A 142 0.24 10.36 -9.75
N VAL A 143 0.74 11.12 -8.77
CA VAL A 143 0.18 12.44 -8.50
C VAL A 143 0.56 13.28 -9.72
N PRO A 144 -0.41 13.83 -10.46
CA PRO A 144 -0.06 14.74 -11.54
C PRO A 144 0.68 15.92 -10.91
N GLU A 145 2.00 15.98 -11.07
CA GLU A 145 2.76 17.18 -10.83
C GLU A 145 2.08 18.28 -11.65
N LYS A 146 1.58 19.33 -10.98
CA LYS A 146 1.18 20.57 -11.67
C LYS A 146 2.40 21.01 -12.47
N LYS A 147 2.41 20.72 -13.76
CA LYS A 147 3.43 21.17 -14.70
C LYS A 147 3.51 22.68 -14.55
N LYS A 148 4.63 23.18 -14.04
CA LYS A 148 4.96 24.60 -14.16
C LYS A 148 5.05 24.89 -15.65
N GLU A 149 4.03 25.53 -16.18
CA GLU A 149 3.99 26.03 -17.54
C GLU A 149 5.08 27.09 -17.67
N VAL A 150 6.20 26.71 -18.28
CA VAL A 150 7.19 27.67 -18.76
C VAL A 150 6.69 28.14 -20.12
N GLU A 151 6.01 29.29 -20.14
CA GLU A 151 5.77 30.05 -21.36
C GLU A 151 7.11 30.46 -21.98
N VAL A 152 7.51 29.79 -23.06
CA VAL A 152 8.52 30.30 -23.98
C VAL A 152 7.79 30.93 -25.17
N LYS A 153 7.77 32.27 -25.18
CA LYS A 153 7.36 33.05 -26.37
C LYS A 153 8.42 32.86 -27.46
N LYS A 154 7.96 32.41 -28.63
CA LYS A 154 8.71 32.30 -29.87
C LYS A 154 8.73 33.65 -30.58
N ASP A 155 9.90 34.08 -31.00
CA ASP A 155 10.06 35.03 -32.11
C ASP A 155 10.56 34.30 -33.36
N VAL A 156 10.17 34.86 -34.50
CA VAL A 156 9.96 34.26 -35.83
C VAL A 156 11.16 34.42 -36.77
N GLY A 157 11.27 33.49 -37.72
CA GLY A 157 11.80 33.72 -39.08
C GLY A 157 13.00 32.82 -39.44
N ALA A 158 13.16 32.28 -40.64
CA ALA A 158 12.35 32.21 -41.85
C ALA A 158 13.01 31.17 -42.79
N ASP A 159 12.21 30.65 -43.72
CA ASP A 159 12.57 30.20 -45.07
C ASP A 159 13.13 28.81 -45.44
N ALA A 160 12.61 28.40 -46.61
CA ALA A 160 13.11 27.46 -47.63
C ALA A 160 12.73 25.95 -47.56
N VAL A 161 11.55 25.66 -48.13
CA VAL A 161 11.30 24.78 -49.31
C VAL A 161 12.19 23.54 -49.52
N LYS A 162 11.59 22.33 -49.59
CA LYS A 162 11.44 21.46 -50.81
C LYS A 162 11.03 20.01 -50.46
N THR A 163 9.83 19.59 -50.86
CA THR A 163 9.45 18.18 -51.19
C THR A 163 9.56 18.01 -52.73
N PRO A 164 9.57 16.80 -53.37
CA PRO A 164 8.88 15.56 -52.99
C PRO A 164 9.54 14.19 -53.37
N SER A 165 8.82 13.10 -53.05
CA SER A 165 8.76 11.77 -53.73
C SER A 165 9.95 10.80 -53.61
N LYS A 166 9.83 9.46 -53.73
CA LYS A 166 8.79 8.40 -53.62
C LYS A 166 9.51 7.10 -54.06
N ALA A 167 9.06 5.93 -53.58
CA ALA A 167 9.32 4.56 -54.10
C ALA A 167 10.74 4.00 -53.83
N ASP A 168 11.03 2.70 -53.75
CA ASP A 168 10.30 1.48 -54.15
C ASP A 168 10.97 0.22 -53.51
N ALA A 169 10.25 -0.91 -53.57
CA ALA A 169 10.71 -2.31 -53.72
C ALA A 169 11.42 -3.08 -52.56
N THR A 170 10.62 -3.93 -51.90
CA THR A 170 10.59 -5.40 -51.97
C THR A 170 11.86 -6.17 -52.41
N GLU A 171 12.30 -7.19 -51.65
CA GLU A 171 12.16 -8.63 -52.01
C GLU A 171 13.10 -9.61 -51.23
N LYS A 172 12.45 -10.63 -50.63
CA LYS A 172 12.82 -12.04 -50.31
C LYS A 172 14.24 -12.45 -49.84
N ASN A 173 14.25 -13.34 -48.84
CA ASN A 173 14.67 -14.76 -48.92
C ASN A 173 14.13 -15.53 -47.68
N HIS A 174 13.26 -16.53 -47.85
CA HIS A 174 13.53 -17.98 -47.79
C HIS A 174 14.33 -18.41 -46.55
N ALA A 175 13.67 -18.92 -45.51
CA ALA A 175 13.34 -20.34 -45.28
C ALA A 175 14.52 -21.12 -44.68
N ASP A 176 14.41 -21.50 -43.40
CA ASP A 176 14.66 -22.90 -43.02
C ASP A 176 13.97 -23.26 -41.70
N SER A 177 13.83 -24.57 -41.57
CA SER A 177 12.94 -25.35 -40.73
C SER A 177 13.70 -26.08 -39.62
N ASN A 178 12.94 -26.74 -38.74
CA ASN A 178 13.36 -27.67 -37.68
C ASN A 178 13.90 -27.00 -36.41
N GLY A 179 13.56 -27.46 -35.20
CA GLY A 179 12.91 -28.67 -34.79
C GLY A 179 13.06 -28.78 -33.28
N VAL A 180 11.99 -29.25 -32.64
CA VAL A 180 11.84 -29.55 -31.21
C VAL A 180 13.05 -30.28 -30.61
N LYS A 181 13.46 -29.90 -29.38
CA LYS A 181 13.82 -30.86 -28.33
C LYS A 181 13.85 -30.26 -26.92
N THR A 182 12.91 -30.74 -26.11
CA THR A 182 12.98 -30.89 -24.65
C THR A 182 14.06 -31.90 -24.24
N PRO A 183 14.59 -31.77 -23.01
CA PRO A 183 14.43 -32.83 -21.99
C PRO A 183 14.07 -32.18 -20.63
N SER A 184 13.13 -32.64 -19.79
CA SER A 184 12.84 -33.96 -19.19
C SER A 184 13.89 -34.48 -18.19
N MET A 185 13.51 -34.36 -16.91
CA MET A 185 13.78 -35.24 -15.75
C MET A 185 15.19 -35.30 -15.13
N ALA A 186 15.28 -34.85 -13.88
CA ALA A 186 15.93 -35.61 -12.80
C ALA A 186 15.35 -35.20 -11.43
N THR A 187 14.71 -36.15 -10.79
CA THR A 187 14.35 -36.20 -9.37
C THR A 187 15.60 -36.42 -8.52
N GLU A 188 15.76 -35.70 -7.42
CA GLU A 188 16.71 -36.10 -6.37
C GLU A 188 16.04 -36.05 -5.00
N THR A 189 15.78 -37.25 -4.48
CA THR A 189 15.36 -37.56 -3.12
C THR A 189 16.62 -37.93 -2.36
N LEU A 190 16.98 -37.17 -1.32
CA LEU A 190 17.90 -37.63 -0.28
C LEU A 190 17.20 -37.62 1.07
N LYS A 191 16.95 -38.83 1.56
CA LYS A 191 16.71 -39.15 2.96
C LYS A 191 17.96 -38.78 3.75
N ASN A 192 17.79 -38.19 4.93
CA ASN A 192 18.71 -38.42 6.03
C ASN A 192 17.95 -38.67 7.32
N HIS A 193 18.60 -39.53 8.09
CA HIS A 193 18.12 -40.36 9.17
C HIS A 193 17.73 -39.58 10.44
N ALA A 194 16.91 -40.27 11.23
CA ALA A 194 16.52 -39.94 12.58
C ALA A 194 17.71 -39.94 13.55
N ASP A 195 17.60 -39.12 14.61
CA ASP A 195 17.98 -39.53 15.96
C ASP A 195 16.96 -38.98 16.97
N ALA A 196 16.58 -39.88 17.87
CA ALA A 196 15.59 -39.70 18.92
C ALA A 196 16.25 -39.24 20.22
N ASN A 197 15.48 -38.48 21.02
CA ASN A 197 15.44 -38.38 22.49
C ASN A 197 14.81 -37.01 22.79
N GLY A 198 13.74 -36.85 23.56
CA GLY A 198 13.27 -37.63 24.70
C GLY A 198 12.85 -36.60 25.74
N VAL A 199 11.53 -36.40 25.87
CA VAL A 199 10.77 -35.97 27.06
C VAL A 199 11.50 -35.12 28.12
N LYS A 200 11.01 -33.89 28.36
CA LYS A 200 10.58 -33.53 29.73
C LYS A 200 9.54 -32.40 29.77
N THR A 201 8.55 -32.70 30.58
CA THR A 201 7.40 -31.93 31.03
C THR A 201 7.77 -30.87 32.08
N SER A 202 6.86 -29.90 32.24
CA SER A 202 6.36 -29.35 33.52
C SER A 202 6.67 -27.88 33.86
N SER A 203 5.56 -27.22 34.24
CA SER A 203 5.37 -26.10 35.18
C SER A 203 5.83 -24.71 34.76
N MET A 204 4.92 -23.72 34.63
CA MET A 204 4.22 -23.00 35.72
C MET A 204 5.18 -22.44 36.76
N GLU A 205 5.49 -21.15 36.63
CA GLU A 205 5.70 -20.25 37.76
C GLU A 205 5.43 -18.81 37.31
N THR A 206 4.46 -18.20 37.98
CA THR A 206 4.15 -16.77 38.00
C THR A 206 4.96 -16.13 39.13
N GLU A 207 5.68 -15.04 38.89
CA GLU A 207 6.07 -14.04 39.91
C GLU A 207 6.63 -12.78 39.20
N THR A 208 5.86 -11.68 39.20
CA THR A 208 5.99 -10.47 40.05
C THR A 208 7.05 -9.44 39.62
N MET A 209 6.52 -8.29 39.18
CA MET A 209 6.96 -6.92 39.44
C MET A 209 8.44 -6.65 39.77
N LYS A 210 9.14 -6.00 38.84
CA LYS A 210 10.11 -4.95 39.17
C LYS A 210 9.77 -3.67 38.42
N LYS A 211 9.51 -2.63 39.22
CA LYS A 211 9.52 -1.22 38.84
C LYS A 211 10.95 -0.85 38.50
N ASP A 212 11.17 -0.31 37.32
CA ASP A 212 12.24 0.64 37.09
C ASP A 212 11.63 1.91 36.50
N ALA A 213 11.63 2.94 37.33
CA ALA A 213 11.37 4.30 36.91
C ALA A 213 12.59 4.77 36.12
N ASN A 214 12.37 5.25 34.90
CA ASN A 214 13.34 6.12 34.25
C ASN A 214 12.60 7.31 33.63
N ALA A 215 12.76 8.45 34.27
CA ALA A 215 12.40 9.75 33.76
C ALA A 215 13.45 10.17 32.73
N ASN A 216 13.02 10.49 31.50
CA ASN A 216 13.68 11.56 30.76
C ASN A 216 12.89 12.03 29.53
N GLY A 217 12.83 13.35 29.39
CA GLY A 217 12.86 13.99 28.08
C GLY A 217 11.52 14.32 27.44
N VAL A 218 10.82 15.30 28.01
CA VAL A 218 9.87 16.14 27.26
C VAL A 218 10.65 16.79 26.11
N LYS A 219 10.44 16.33 24.87
CA LYS A 219 10.82 17.10 23.68
C LYS A 219 9.58 17.84 23.19
N ALA A 220 9.62 19.15 23.30
CA ALA A 220 8.61 20.06 22.78
C ALA A 220 8.37 19.84 21.28
N PRO A 221 7.14 20.06 20.78
CA PRO A 221 6.88 20.03 19.35
C PRO A 221 7.59 21.18 18.64
N SER A 222 8.21 20.85 17.51
CA SER A 222 8.87 21.79 16.60
C SER A 222 7.89 22.83 16.05
N ALA A 223 8.34 24.08 15.97
CA ALA A 223 7.57 25.26 15.55
C ALA A 223 6.97 25.18 14.13
N ALA A 224 7.26 24.14 13.35
CA ALA A 224 6.72 23.94 11.99
C ALA A 224 5.22 23.55 11.96
N VAL A 225 4.64 23.07 13.07
CA VAL A 225 3.23 22.63 13.12
C VAL A 225 2.26 23.81 13.25
N ALA A 226 2.73 24.96 13.75
CA ALA A 226 1.88 26.13 13.98
C ALA A 226 1.58 26.93 12.70
N GLU A 227 2.44 26.86 11.69
CA GLU A 227 2.34 27.73 10.51
C GLU A 227 1.35 27.20 9.46
N VAL A 228 1.18 25.87 9.37
CA VAL A 228 0.24 25.25 8.41
C VAL A 228 -1.21 25.38 8.86
N LYS A 229 -1.47 25.47 10.18
CA LYS A 229 -2.83 25.64 10.71
C LYS A 229 -3.46 26.99 10.30
N LYS A 230 -2.65 28.04 10.17
CA LYS A 230 -3.12 29.37 9.72
C LYS A 230 -3.54 29.41 8.25
N VAL A 231 -2.96 28.58 7.39
CA VAL A 231 -3.30 28.57 5.96
C VAL A 231 -4.62 27.85 5.71
N ALA A 232 -4.96 26.84 6.53
CA ALA A 232 -6.22 26.09 6.40
C ALA A 232 -7.45 26.87 6.92
N GLU A 233 -7.32 27.68 7.97
CA GLU A 233 -8.43 28.51 8.48
C GLU A 233 -8.74 29.73 7.59
N ALA A 234 -7.79 30.19 6.77
CA ALA A 234 -8.00 31.34 5.88
C ALA A 234 -8.86 31.04 4.63
N MET A 235 -9.13 29.77 4.32
CA MET A 235 -9.95 29.37 3.16
C MET A 235 -11.43 29.12 3.50
N GLN A 236 -11.85 29.36 4.74
CA GLN A 236 -13.25 29.22 5.18
C GLN A 236 -13.97 30.55 5.47
N MET A 237 -13.42 31.69 5.02
CA MET A 237 -14.03 33.01 5.14
C MET A 237 -14.16 33.77 3.80
N GLU A 238 -14.45 33.06 2.70
CA GLU A 238 -15.02 33.67 1.48
C GLU A 238 -16.35 33.01 1.12
#